data_AF-A0A970MQA0-F1
#
_entry.id   AF-A0A970MQA0-F1
#
_cell.length_a   1.000
_cell.length_b   1.000
_cell.length_c   1.000
_cell.angle_alpha   90.00
_cell.angle_beta   90.00
_cell.angle_gamma   90.00
#
_symmetry.space_group_name_H-M   'P 1'
#
loop_
_entity.id
_entity.type
_entity.pdbx_description
1 polymer ?
#
loop_
_entity_poly.entity_id
_entity_poly.type
_entity_poly.pdbx_seq_one_letter_code
_entity_poly.pdbx_strand_id
1 'polypeptide(L)'
;MSLKNTKNILLALSLSFLFLSSCSTQKNKWANRKYHGITAKYNILFNGEEAYKTGMRELAKKSNENYTTILPVFPRYSKNDATSIAPHMDRLIEKAGKAVKKHSMFIKGKEHNKYIPYSYLMMGKAFYHKQDYETAQRTFNFIINNYKEYSLADEANVWMARTTSEMGEMTRSDLLFDELKYKFDGAKNKKALLLYNMAYADFMIKTE
;
A
#
# COMPACT_ATOMS: atom_id res chain seq x y z
N MET A 1 23.43 51.16 -21.57
CA MET A 1 22.41 50.11 -21.34
C MET A 1 21.62 50.46 -20.08
N SER A 2 20.30 50.62 -20.15
CA SER A 2 19.48 51.16 -19.05
C SER A 2 19.48 50.25 -17.81
N LEU A 3 19.67 50.83 -16.62
CA LEU A 3 19.64 50.17 -15.30
C LEU A 3 18.36 49.36 -15.01
N LYS A 4 17.24 49.67 -15.69
CA LYS A 4 15.99 48.89 -15.59
C LYS A 4 16.08 47.56 -16.34
N ASN A 5 16.74 47.50 -17.50
CA ASN A 5 16.89 46.27 -18.26
C ASN A 5 17.83 45.28 -17.56
N THR A 6 18.89 45.76 -16.92
CA THR A 6 19.80 44.89 -16.13
C THR A 6 19.11 44.30 -14.90
N LYS A 7 18.25 45.06 -14.20
CA LYS A 7 17.43 44.52 -13.10
C LYS A 7 16.43 43.46 -13.57
N ASN A 8 15.74 43.69 -14.69
CA ASN A 8 14.79 42.71 -15.24
C ASN A 8 15.48 41.43 -15.74
N ILE A 9 16.67 41.55 -16.33
CA ILE A 9 17.50 40.40 -16.72
C ILE A 9 17.98 39.62 -15.49
N LEU A 10 18.42 40.29 -14.42
CA LEU A 10 18.80 39.64 -13.17
C LEU A 10 17.61 38.96 -12.47
N LEU A 11 16.43 39.58 -12.50
CA LEU A 11 15.20 38.98 -11.96
C LEU A 11 14.83 37.71 -12.75
N ALA A 12 14.85 37.78 -14.08
CA ALA A 12 14.59 36.65 -14.96
C ALA A 12 15.62 35.52 -14.79
N LEU A 13 16.91 35.84 -14.63
CA LEU A 13 17.96 34.87 -14.33
C LEU A 13 17.76 34.21 -12.95
N SER A 14 17.36 34.98 -11.93
CA SER A 14 17.05 34.42 -10.60
C SER A 14 15.81 33.51 -10.63
N LEU A 15 14.79 33.88 -11.42
CA LEU A 15 13.58 33.09 -11.62
C LEU A 15 13.88 31.80 -12.40
N SER A 16 14.77 31.87 -13.40
CA SER A 16 15.25 30.70 -14.15
C SER A 16 16.09 29.76 -13.28
N PHE A 17 16.89 30.30 -12.35
CA PHE A 17 17.68 29.50 -11.41
C PHE A 17 16.81 28.75 -10.38
N LEU A 18 15.66 29.31 -10.01
CA LEU A 18 14.66 28.62 -9.18
C LEU A 18 14.12 27.34 -9.86
N PHE A 19 13.98 27.33 -11.19
CA PHE A 19 13.55 26.14 -11.95
C PHE A 19 14.64 25.08 -12.13
N LEU A 20 15.91 25.41 -11.94
CA LEU A 20 17.04 24.45 -12.00
C LEU A 20 17.24 23.68 -10.68
N SER A 21 16.40 23.93 -9.68
CA SER A 21 16.32 23.17 -8.44
C SER A 21 15.75 21.77 -8.71
N SER A 22 16.56 20.89 -9.32
CA SER A 22 16.19 19.49 -9.51
C SER A 22 15.81 18.87 -8.17
N CYS A 23 14.55 18.41 -8.07
CA CYS A 23 14.05 17.70 -6.91
C CYS A 23 14.72 16.33 -6.83
N SER A 24 15.80 16.27 -6.05
CA SER A 24 16.58 15.07 -5.83
C SER A 24 15.98 14.20 -4.71
N THR A 25 15.83 12.91 -4.97
CA THR A 25 15.49 11.90 -3.97
C THR A 25 16.64 11.57 -3.02
N GLN A 26 17.87 11.95 -3.39
CA GLN A 26 19.11 11.63 -2.65
C GLN A 26 19.43 12.65 -1.55
N LYS A 27 18.66 13.76 -1.47
CA LYS A 27 18.88 14.83 -0.49
C LYS A 27 17.81 14.79 0.59
N ASN A 28 18.23 14.53 1.83
CA ASN A 28 17.33 14.51 2.99
C ASN A 28 16.99 15.92 3.51
N LYS A 29 16.40 16.78 2.67
CA LYS A 29 15.94 18.13 3.06
C LYS A 29 14.41 18.16 3.18
N TRP A 30 13.89 19.07 4.00
CA TRP A 30 12.44 19.21 4.21
C TRP A 30 11.68 19.44 2.90
N ALA A 31 12.16 20.35 2.05
CA ALA A 31 11.52 20.66 0.77
C ALA A 31 11.46 19.44 -0.16
N ASN A 32 12.56 18.68 -0.26
CA ASN A 32 12.61 17.44 -1.03
C ASN A 32 11.60 16.41 -0.49
N ARG A 33 11.61 16.14 0.83
CA ARG A 33 10.65 15.21 1.45
C ARG A 33 9.21 15.60 1.20
N LYS A 34 8.89 16.90 1.27
CA LYS A 34 7.54 17.41 1.00
C LYS A 34 7.16 17.26 -0.47
N TYR A 35 8.03 17.66 -1.39
CA TYR A 35 7.77 17.54 -2.82
C TYR A 35 7.55 16.08 -3.25
N HIS A 36 8.49 15.18 -2.91
CA HIS A 36 8.38 13.76 -3.27
C HIS A 36 7.20 13.09 -2.56
N GLY A 37 6.91 13.48 -1.31
CA GLY A 37 5.76 12.96 -0.57
C GLY A 37 4.41 13.39 -1.17
N ILE A 38 4.23 14.68 -1.48
CA ILE A 38 3.00 15.20 -2.08
C ILE A 38 2.77 14.60 -3.46
N THR A 39 3.82 14.54 -4.29
CA THR A 39 3.74 13.97 -5.64
C THR A 39 3.39 12.47 -5.57
N ALA A 40 4.04 11.71 -4.67
CA ALA A 40 3.70 10.30 -4.47
C ALA A 40 2.25 10.10 -4.03
N LYS A 41 1.77 10.90 -3.05
CA LYS A 41 0.40 10.76 -2.52
C LYS A 41 -0.66 11.11 -3.56
N TYR A 42 -0.61 12.34 -4.10
CA TYR A 42 -1.75 12.89 -4.84
C TYR A 42 -1.72 12.57 -6.33
N ASN A 43 -0.54 12.43 -6.94
CA ASN A 43 -0.47 12.19 -8.38
C ASN A 43 -0.46 10.70 -8.72
N ILE A 44 0.04 9.88 -7.80
CA ILE A 44 0.32 8.48 -8.08
C ILE A 44 -0.56 7.57 -7.23
N LEU A 45 -0.44 7.64 -5.91
CA LEU A 45 -1.16 6.74 -5.01
C LEU A 45 -2.67 6.96 -5.01
N PHE A 46 -3.14 8.20 -5.05
CA PHE A 46 -4.58 8.49 -5.14
C PHE A 46 -5.22 7.79 -6.35
N ASN A 47 -4.59 7.91 -7.52
CA ASN A 47 -5.09 7.28 -8.75
C ASN A 47 -5.06 5.74 -8.68
N GLY A 48 -4.04 5.17 -8.03
CA GLY A 48 -3.96 3.72 -7.81
C GLY A 48 -5.03 3.24 -6.81
N GLU A 49 -5.26 4.00 -5.74
CA GLU A 49 -6.26 3.68 -4.72
C GLU A 49 -7.68 3.78 -5.27
N GLU A 50 -7.99 4.76 -6.12
CA GLU A 50 -9.30 4.86 -6.78
C GLU A 50 -9.54 3.72 -7.77
N ALA A 51 -8.51 3.29 -8.52
CA ALA A 51 -8.61 2.09 -9.36
C ALA A 51 -8.93 0.86 -8.52
N TYR A 52 -8.19 0.65 -7.42
CA TYR A 52 -8.44 -0.44 -6.48
C TYR A 52 -9.86 -0.42 -5.91
N LYS A 53 -10.32 0.73 -5.40
CA LYS A 53 -11.68 0.86 -4.88
C LYS A 53 -12.72 0.56 -5.94
N THR A 54 -12.49 0.97 -7.18
CA THR A 54 -13.39 0.68 -8.30
C THR A 54 -13.49 -0.83 -8.55
N GLY A 55 -12.37 -1.53 -8.65
CA GLY A 55 -12.36 -3.00 -8.77
C GLY A 55 -13.07 -3.68 -7.59
N MET A 56 -12.79 -3.26 -6.36
CA MET A 56 -13.46 -3.85 -5.18
C MET A 56 -14.97 -3.60 -5.16
N ARG A 57 -15.45 -2.44 -5.64
CA ARG A 57 -16.89 -2.17 -5.79
C ARG A 57 -17.52 -3.04 -6.88
N GLU A 58 -16.83 -3.29 -7.99
CA GLU A 58 -17.30 -4.18 -9.04
C GLU A 58 -17.43 -5.62 -8.53
N LEU A 59 -16.48 -6.09 -7.74
CA LEU A 59 -16.56 -7.38 -7.06
C LEU A 59 -17.75 -7.45 -6.10
N ALA A 60 -17.92 -6.44 -5.25
CA ALA A 60 -19.01 -6.41 -4.28
C ALA A 60 -20.39 -6.49 -4.95
N LYS A 61 -20.57 -5.86 -6.13
CA LYS A 61 -21.83 -5.91 -6.90
C LYS A 61 -22.13 -7.28 -7.52
N LYS A 62 -21.10 -8.09 -7.75
CA LYS A 62 -21.23 -9.44 -8.34
C LYS A 62 -21.40 -10.53 -7.29
N SER A 63 -21.20 -10.20 -6.00
CA SER A 63 -21.25 -11.19 -4.93
C SER A 63 -22.68 -11.69 -4.75
N ASN A 64 -22.88 -12.99 -4.98
CA ASN A 64 -24.11 -13.70 -4.63
C ASN A 64 -23.88 -14.41 -3.30
N GLU A 65 -24.57 -13.97 -2.26
CA GLU A 65 -24.43 -14.53 -0.91
C GLU A 65 -25.28 -15.79 -0.75
N ASN A 66 -24.68 -16.84 -0.17
CA ASN A 66 -25.40 -18.04 0.22
C ASN A 66 -25.82 -17.94 1.68
N TYR A 67 -27.10 -17.65 1.93
CA TYR A 67 -27.67 -17.51 3.27
C TYR A 67 -27.98 -18.84 3.98
N THR A 68 -27.62 -19.98 3.39
CA THR A 68 -27.75 -21.31 4.03
C THR A 68 -26.53 -21.69 4.87
N THR A 69 -25.42 -20.96 4.74
CA THR A 69 -24.16 -21.17 5.45
C THR A 69 -23.80 -19.95 6.27
N ILE A 70 -22.89 -20.09 7.24
CA ILE A 70 -22.31 -18.94 7.92
C ILE A 70 -21.64 -18.05 6.86
N LEU A 71 -22.02 -16.78 6.83
CA LEU A 71 -21.44 -15.83 5.89
C LEU A 71 -19.99 -15.53 6.27
N PRO A 72 -19.05 -15.55 5.30
CA PRO A 72 -17.68 -15.19 5.56
C PRO A 72 -17.57 -13.69 5.87
N VAL A 73 -16.60 -13.30 6.69
CA VAL A 73 -16.37 -11.88 7.02
C VAL A 73 -15.82 -11.13 5.80
N PHE A 74 -15.04 -11.82 4.96
CA PHE A 74 -14.63 -11.32 3.65
C PHE A 74 -15.30 -12.12 2.54
N PRO A 75 -15.91 -11.46 1.52
CA PRO A 75 -16.50 -12.18 0.40
C PRO A 75 -15.47 -13.07 -0.30
N ARG A 76 -15.87 -14.30 -0.62
CA ARG A 76 -15.04 -15.27 -1.35
C ARG A 76 -15.14 -14.99 -2.84
N TYR A 77 -14.02 -14.69 -3.48
CA TYR A 77 -13.96 -14.40 -4.91
C TYR A 77 -13.34 -15.57 -5.67
N SER A 78 -13.93 -15.93 -6.79
CA SER A 78 -13.40 -16.94 -7.70
C SER A 78 -12.19 -16.43 -8.49
N LYS A 79 -11.49 -17.34 -9.17
CA LYS A 79 -10.43 -16.97 -10.14
C LYS A 79 -10.97 -16.06 -11.26
N ASN A 80 -12.22 -16.28 -11.68
CA ASN A 80 -12.88 -15.47 -12.71
C ASN A 80 -13.15 -14.06 -12.20
N ASP A 81 -13.57 -13.92 -10.94
CA ASP A 81 -13.76 -12.62 -10.29
C ASP A 81 -12.46 -11.84 -10.22
N ALA A 82 -11.38 -12.48 -9.76
CA ALA A 82 -10.03 -11.90 -9.73
C ALA A 82 -9.55 -11.48 -11.13
N THR A 83 -9.82 -12.30 -12.15
CA THR A 83 -9.51 -11.97 -13.55
C THR A 83 -10.30 -10.74 -14.01
N SER A 84 -11.57 -10.62 -13.61
CA SER A 84 -12.44 -9.51 -14.03
C SER A 84 -11.98 -8.15 -13.50
N ILE A 85 -11.31 -8.11 -12.35
CA ILE A 85 -10.77 -6.87 -11.77
C ILE A 85 -9.25 -6.68 -11.97
N ALA A 86 -8.59 -7.63 -12.62
CA ALA A 86 -7.15 -7.56 -12.88
C ALA A 86 -6.71 -6.21 -13.50
N PRO A 87 -7.45 -5.60 -14.45
CA PRO A 87 -7.07 -4.29 -15.00
C PRO A 87 -6.98 -3.17 -13.95
N HIS A 88 -7.89 -3.17 -12.97
CA HIS A 88 -7.90 -2.19 -11.87
C HIS A 88 -6.72 -2.40 -10.93
N MET A 89 -6.41 -3.67 -10.63
CA MET A 89 -5.28 -4.05 -9.77
C MET A 89 -3.94 -3.76 -10.45
N ASP A 90 -3.82 -4.01 -11.76
CA ASP A 90 -2.64 -3.68 -12.55
C ASP A 90 -2.38 -2.18 -12.61
N ARG A 91 -3.45 -1.38 -12.74
CA ARG A 91 -3.33 0.07 -12.64
C ARG A 91 -2.84 0.53 -11.27
N LEU A 92 -3.31 -0.07 -10.18
CA LEU A 92 -2.75 0.21 -8.85
C LEU A 92 -1.26 -0.13 -8.82
N ILE A 93 -0.88 -1.33 -9.29
CA ILE A 93 0.49 -1.82 -9.22
C ILE A 93 1.43 -0.91 -10.03
N GLU A 94 1.03 -0.52 -11.23
CA GLU A 94 1.77 0.43 -12.08
C GLU A 94 2.00 1.76 -11.36
N LYS A 95 0.93 2.34 -10.77
CA LYS A 95 1.04 3.60 -10.05
C LYS A 95 1.91 3.45 -8.81
N ALA A 96 1.62 2.51 -7.92
CA ALA A 96 2.42 2.29 -6.72
C ALA A 96 3.91 2.04 -7.06
N GLY A 97 4.20 1.22 -8.07
CA GLY A 97 5.56 1.00 -8.57
C GLY A 97 6.23 2.28 -9.09
N LYS A 98 5.48 3.15 -9.80
CA LYS A 98 5.98 4.47 -10.20
C LYS A 98 6.28 5.38 -9.01
N ALA A 99 5.47 5.33 -7.94
CA ALA A 99 5.73 6.08 -6.72
C ALA A 99 7.02 5.64 -6.06
N VAL A 100 7.20 4.32 -5.89
CA VAL A 100 8.44 3.72 -5.37
C VAL A 100 9.64 4.17 -6.21
N LYS A 101 9.58 3.93 -7.52
CA LYS A 101 10.70 4.20 -8.45
C LYS A 101 11.11 5.67 -8.49
N LYS A 102 10.16 6.60 -8.45
CA LYS A 102 10.44 8.04 -8.66
C LYS A 102 10.53 8.87 -7.38
N HIS A 103 9.99 8.37 -6.27
CA HIS A 103 9.81 9.18 -5.06
C HIS A 103 10.30 8.48 -3.79
N SER A 104 10.88 7.28 -3.87
CA SER A 104 11.63 6.73 -2.75
C SER A 104 12.78 7.65 -2.39
N MET A 105 12.90 7.95 -1.10
CA MET A 105 13.97 8.75 -0.50
C MET A 105 14.67 7.89 0.55
N PHE A 106 15.15 6.72 0.13
CA PHE A 106 15.91 5.80 0.96
C PHE A 106 17.34 6.30 1.14
N ILE A 107 17.63 6.92 2.29
CA ILE A 107 18.90 7.58 2.56
C ILE A 107 19.43 7.06 3.90
N LYS A 108 20.68 6.61 3.93
CA LYS A 108 21.33 6.06 5.14
C LYS A 108 20.50 4.97 5.83
N GLY A 109 19.94 4.05 5.04
CA GLY A 109 19.18 2.90 5.55
C GLY A 109 17.75 3.22 5.98
N LYS A 110 17.24 4.44 5.75
CA LYS A 110 15.89 4.84 6.15
C LYS A 110 15.11 5.48 5.00
N GLU A 111 13.86 5.07 4.84
CA GLU A 111 12.92 5.71 3.93
C GLU A 111 12.38 7.00 4.55
N HIS A 112 12.57 8.12 3.86
CA HIS A 112 12.13 9.44 4.29
C HIS A 112 10.83 9.92 3.65
N ASN A 113 10.31 9.18 2.67
CA ASN A 113 8.98 9.38 2.12
C ASN A 113 7.99 8.35 2.69
N LYS A 114 7.20 8.82 3.66
CA LYS A 114 6.19 8.01 4.37
C LYS A 114 5.14 7.32 3.50
N TYR A 115 5.01 7.70 2.23
CA TYR A 115 4.04 7.11 1.29
C TYR A 115 4.60 5.90 0.53
N ILE A 116 5.91 5.66 0.62
CA ILE A 116 6.55 4.54 -0.06
C ILE A 116 6.20 3.20 0.60
N PRO A 117 6.25 3.05 1.95
CA PRO A 117 5.75 1.84 2.60
C PRO A 117 4.26 1.59 2.29
N TYR A 118 3.45 2.65 2.21
CA TYR A 118 2.04 2.54 1.82
C TYR A 118 1.86 2.06 0.38
N SER A 119 2.75 2.46 -0.54
CA SER A 119 2.75 1.98 -1.93
C SER A 119 2.96 0.46 -1.99
N TYR A 120 3.92 -0.07 -1.23
CA TYR A 120 4.11 -1.52 -1.12
C TYR A 120 2.89 -2.22 -0.52
N LEU A 121 2.29 -1.66 0.54
CA LEU A 121 1.09 -2.25 1.14
C LEU A 121 -0.06 -2.35 0.13
N MET A 122 -0.27 -1.29 -0.65
CA MET A 122 -1.30 -1.27 -1.69
C MET A 122 -1.00 -2.28 -2.81
N MET A 123 0.27 -2.42 -3.22
CA MET A 123 0.68 -3.47 -4.17
C MET A 123 0.38 -4.86 -3.64
N GLY A 124 0.73 -5.16 -2.39
CA GLY A 124 0.46 -6.45 -1.77
C GLY A 124 -1.03 -6.79 -1.76
N LYS A 125 -1.90 -5.81 -1.45
CA LYS A 125 -3.36 -5.98 -1.53
C LYS A 125 -3.84 -6.25 -2.96
N ALA A 126 -3.31 -5.53 -3.94
CA ALA A 126 -3.65 -5.77 -5.34
C ALA A 126 -3.23 -7.17 -5.80
N PHE A 127 -2.02 -7.63 -5.44
CA PHE A 127 -1.59 -9.00 -5.72
C PHE A 127 -2.49 -10.03 -5.04
N TYR A 128 -2.86 -9.82 -3.77
CA TYR A 128 -3.80 -10.68 -3.06
C TYR A 128 -5.15 -10.78 -3.78
N HIS A 129 -5.73 -9.66 -4.21
CA HIS A 129 -7.01 -9.66 -4.92
C HIS A 129 -6.92 -10.17 -6.36
N LYS A 130 -5.73 -10.16 -6.97
CA LYS A 130 -5.43 -10.90 -8.21
C LYS A 130 -5.20 -12.40 -7.98
N GLN A 131 -5.22 -12.86 -6.72
CA GLN A 131 -4.85 -14.21 -6.31
C GLN A 131 -3.41 -14.61 -6.70
N ASP A 132 -2.54 -13.62 -6.86
CA ASP A 132 -1.08 -13.82 -6.92
C ASP A 132 -0.53 -13.79 -5.49
N TYR A 133 -0.89 -14.84 -4.74
CA TYR A 133 -0.63 -14.90 -3.30
C TYR A 133 0.86 -14.96 -2.97
N GLU A 134 1.67 -15.59 -3.81
CA GLU A 134 3.13 -15.60 -3.61
C GLU A 134 3.73 -14.19 -3.69
N THR A 135 3.35 -13.41 -4.71
CA THR A 135 3.85 -12.03 -4.84
C THR A 135 3.29 -11.14 -3.73
N ALA A 136 2.06 -11.38 -3.30
CA ALA A 136 1.48 -10.71 -2.14
C ALA A 136 2.29 -11.00 -0.86
N GLN A 137 2.57 -12.27 -0.54
CA GLN A 137 3.42 -12.65 0.61
C GLN A 137 4.80 -11.99 0.52
N ARG A 138 5.50 -12.09 -0.62
CA ARG A 138 6.81 -11.43 -0.80
C ARG A 138 6.74 -9.93 -0.52
N THR A 139 5.69 -9.27 -0.99
CA THR A 139 5.48 -7.84 -0.80
C THR A 139 5.19 -7.49 0.65
N PHE A 140 4.32 -8.24 1.34
CA PHE A 140 4.04 -8.03 2.75
C PHE A 140 5.27 -8.30 3.62
N ASN A 141 6.03 -9.37 3.35
CA ASN A 141 7.28 -9.69 4.04
C ASN A 141 8.31 -8.58 3.88
N PHE A 142 8.40 -7.97 2.69
CA PHE A 142 9.26 -6.83 2.47
C PHE A 142 8.91 -5.66 3.41
N ILE A 143 7.63 -5.36 3.61
CA ILE A 143 7.18 -4.29 4.52
C ILE A 143 7.52 -4.64 5.97
N ILE A 144 7.19 -5.86 6.39
CA ILE A 144 7.41 -6.35 7.76
C ILE A 144 8.90 -6.26 8.13
N ASN A 145 9.80 -6.53 7.19
CA ASN A 145 11.24 -6.52 7.46
C ASN A 145 11.89 -5.13 7.33
N ASN A 146 11.43 -4.29 6.40
CA ASN A 146 12.12 -3.04 6.05
C ASN A 146 11.46 -1.77 6.60
N TYR A 147 10.20 -1.85 7.08
CA TYR A 147 9.42 -0.69 7.53
C TYR A 147 8.77 -0.91 8.91
N LYS A 148 9.49 -1.57 9.83
CA LYS A 148 9.03 -1.93 11.18
C LYS A 148 8.58 -0.74 12.01
N GLU A 149 9.16 0.43 11.77
CA GLU A 149 8.85 1.68 12.47
C GLU A 149 7.52 2.31 12.04
N TYR A 150 6.94 1.84 10.92
CA TYR A 150 5.65 2.31 10.45
C TYR A 150 4.54 1.41 11.01
N SER A 151 3.43 2.02 11.43
CA SER A 151 2.20 1.33 11.86
C SER A 151 1.55 0.48 10.75
N LEU A 152 2.17 0.43 9.57
CA LEU A 152 1.78 -0.37 8.41
C LEU A 152 2.29 -1.81 8.50
N ALA A 153 3.34 -2.07 9.27
CA ALA A 153 3.85 -3.43 9.47
C ALA A 153 2.78 -4.32 10.14
N ASP A 154 2.00 -3.77 11.07
CA ASP A 154 0.89 -4.49 11.71
C ASP A 154 -0.18 -4.91 10.69
N GLU A 155 -0.59 -3.96 9.84
CA GLU A 155 -1.54 -4.24 8.77
C GLU A 155 -0.97 -5.26 7.77
N ALA A 156 0.30 -5.14 7.38
CA ALA A 156 0.95 -6.09 6.49
C ALA A 156 1.03 -7.51 7.07
N ASN A 157 1.25 -7.66 8.39
CA ASN A 157 1.21 -8.96 9.05
C ASN A 157 -0.18 -9.60 9.00
N VAL A 158 -1.24 -8.81 9.21
CA VAL A 158 -2.61 -9.33 9.09
C VAL A 158 -2.89 -9.80 7.66
N TRP A 159 -2.46 -9.03 6.66
CA TRP A 159 -2.58 -9.47 5.26
C TRP A 159 -1.72 -10.69 4.95
N MET A 160 -0.53 -10.82 5.54
CA MET A 160 0.31 -12.02 5.42
C MET A 160 -0.41 -13.26 5.97
N ALA A 161 -1.00 -13.17 7.17
CA ALA A 161 -1.76 -14.28 7.76
C ALA A 161 -2.93 -14.70 6.87
N ARG A 162 -3.71 -13.73 6.36
CA ARG A 162 -4.79 -13.98 5.40
C ARG A 162 -4.31 -14.62 4.11
N THR A 163 -3.24 -14.11 3.52
CA THR A 163 -2.67 -14.65 2.28
C THR A 163 -2.23 -16.11 2.47
N THR A 164 -1.62 -16.40 3.62
CA THR A 164 -1.19 -17.75 4.01
C THR A 164 -2.37 -18.71 4.15
N SER A 165 -3.49 -18.25 4.73
CA SER A 165 -4.74 -19.04 4.76
C SER A 165 -5.32 -19.29 3.37
N GLU A 166 -5.27 -18.31 2.46
CA GLU A 166 -5.75 -18.52 1.08
C GLU A 166 -4.88 -19.48 0.27
N MET A 167 -3.61 -19.63 0.64
CA MET A 167 -2.72 -20.65 0.08
C MET A 167 -2.93 -22.06 0.67
N GLY A 168 -3.82 -22.20 1.66
CA GLY A 168 -4.09 -23.48 2.32
C GLY A 168 -3.10 -23.85 3.43
N GLU A 169 -2.14 -22.98 3.74
CA GLU A 169 -1.16 -23.17 4.81
C GLU A 169 -1.79 -22.85 6.19
N MET A 170 -2.84 -23.58 6.58
CA MET A 170 -3.67 -23.24 7.74
C MET A 170 -2.89 -23.17 9.05
N THR A 171 -2.03 -24.16 9.34
CA THR A 171 -1.19 -24.16 10.55
C THR A 171 -0.29 -22.94 10.64
N ARG A 172 0.30 -22.52 9.52
CA ARG A 172 1.16 -21.33 9.50
C ARG A 172 0.35 -20.05 9.65
N SER A 173 -0.83 -19.99 9.05
CA SER A 173 -1.74 -18.86 9.19
C SER A 173 -2.18 -18.68 10.65
N ASP A 174 -2.52 -19.77 11.34
CA ASP A 174 -2.91 -19.77 12.75
C ASP A 174 -1.79 -19.22 13.65
N LEU A 175 -0.56 -19.71 13.48
CA LEU A 175 0.62 -19.21 14.21
C LEU A 175 0.84 -17.70 14.01
N LEU A 176 0.61 -17.18 12.79
CA LEU A 176 0.72 -15.76 12.51
C LEU A 176 -0.40 -14.96 13.21
N PHE A 177 -1.62 -15.48 13.26
CA PHE A 177 -2.72 -14.84 13.98
C PHE A 177 -2.50 -14.85 15.50
N ASP A 178 -1.94 -15.92 16.06
CA ASP A 178 -1.58 -16.00 17.47
C ASP A 178 -0.47 -15.01 17.83
N GLU A 179 0.57 -14.87 17.01
CA GLU A 179 1.60 -13.85 17.22
C GLU A 179 0.99 -12.43 17.22
N LEU A 180 0.06 -12.18 16.29
CA LEU A 180 -0.64 -10.89 16.21
C LEU A 180 -1.56 -10.64 17.40
N LYS A 181 -2.17 -11.68 17.98
CA LYS A 181 -3.03 -11.56 19.17
C LYS A 181 -2.30 -10.89 20.33
N TYR A 182 -1.11 -11.38 20.65
CA TYR A 182 -0.28 -10.82 21.72
C TYR A 182 0.14 -9.37 21.42
N LYS A 183 0.44 -9.08 20.16
CA LYS A 183 0.83 -7.73 19.72
C LYS A 183 -0.34 -6.73 19.78
N PHE A 184 -1.56 -7.21 19.56
CA PHE A 184 -2.76 -6.38 19.55
C PHE A 184 -3.41 -6.22 20.92
N ASP A 185 -2.99 -6.99 21.93
CA ASP A 185 -3.40 -6.78 23.32
C ASP A 185 -2.95 -5.39 23.80
N GLY A 186 -3.93 -4.52 24.11
CA GLY A 186 -3.69 -3.11 24.43
C GLY A 186 -3.25 -2.20 23.27
N ALA A 187 -3.39 -2.63 22.00
CA ALA A 187 -2.89 -1.87 20.87
C ALA A 187 -3.61 -0.53 20.65
N LYS A 188 -2.81 0.52 20.42
CA LYS A 188 -3.30 1.87 20.09
C LYS A 188 -3.79 1.98 18.64
N ASN A 189 -3.31 1.11 17.75
CA ASN A 189 -3.69 1.13 16.33
C ASN A 189 -5.04 0.43 16.10
N LYS A 190 -6.13 1.15 16.42
CA LYS A 190 -7.51 0.64 16.34
C LYS A 190 -7.87 0.08 14.95
N LYS A 191 -7.32 0.65 13.87
CA LYS A 191 -7.60 0.19 12.51
C LYS A 191 -6.98 -1.17 12.22
N ALA A 192 -5.72 -1.37 12.63
CA ALA A 192 -5.06 -2.66 12.47
C ALA A 192 -5.68 -3.73 13.37
N LEU A 193 -6.06 -3.38 14.60
CA LEU A 193 -6.80 -4.26 15.51
C LEU A 193 -8.14 -4.70 14.91
N LEU A 194 -8.91 -3.77 14.33
CA LEU A 194 -10.17 -4.11 13.66
C LEU A 194 -9.94 -5.08 12.50
N LEU A 195 -8.94 -4.80 11.64
CA LEU A 195 -8.61 -5.68 10.52
C LEU A 195 -8.18 -7.06 11.02
N TYR A 196 -7.39 -7.14 12.08
CA TYR A 196 -6.99 -8.39 12.72
C TYR A 196 -8.20 -9.19 13.19
N ASN A 197 -9.11 -8.57 13.97
CA ASN A 197 -10.30 -9.26 14.48
C ASN A 197 -11.17 -9.82 13.34
N MET A 198 -11.38 -9.01 12.29
CA MET A 198 -12.13 -9.46 11.11
C MET A 198 -11.44 -10.62 10.39
N ALA A 199 -10.11 -10.53 10.22
CA ALA A 199 -9.30 -11.54 9.55
C ALA A 199 -9.24 -12.86 10.32
N TYR A 200 -9.07 -12.79 11.63
CA TYR A 200 -9.03 -13.97 12.49
C TYR A 200 -10.41 -14.63 12.56
N ALA A 201 -11.50 -13.85 12.67
CA ALA A 201 -12.85 -14.40 12.59
C ALA A 201 -13.11 -15.10 11.24
N ASP A 202 -12.71 -14.50 10.12
CA ASP A 202 -12.83 -15.14 8.79
C ASP A 202 -12.02 -16.43 8.69
N PHE A 203 -10.84 -16.45 9.29
CA PHE A 203 -9.98 -17.63 9.35
C PHE A 203 -10.64 -18.76 10.15
N MET A 204 -11.17 -18.46 11.34
CA MET A 204 -11.86 -19.45 12.18
C MET A 204 -13.06 -20.07 11.46
N ILE A 205 -13.89 -19.25 10.79
CA ILE A 205 -15.02 -19.74 9.98
C ILE A 205 -14.55 -20.66 8.85
N LYS A 206 -13.35 -20.45 8.30
CA LYS A 206 -12.78 -21.28 7.22
C LYS A 206 -12.24 -22.63 7.72
N THR A 207 -11.88 -22.72 8.99
CA THR A 207 -11.23 -23.88 9.59
C THR A 207 -12.15 -24.76 10.44
N GLU A 208 -13.38 -24.31 10.71
CA GLU A 208 -14.48 -25.14 11.21
C GLU A 208 -14.92 -26.18 10.17
#